data_AF-A0A5N6HIK7-F1
#
_entry.id   AF-A0A5N6HIK7-F1
#
_cell.length_a   1.000
_cell.length_b   1.000
_cell.length_c   1.000
_cell.angle_alpha   90.00
_cell.angle_beta   90.00
_cell.angle_gamma   90.00
#
_symmetry.space_group_name_H-M   'P 1'
#
loop_
_entity.id
_entity.type
_entity.pdbx_description
1 polymer ?
#
loop_
_entity_poly.entity_id
_entity_poly.type
_entity_poly.pdbx_seq_one_letter_code
_entity_poly.pdbx_strand_id
1 'polypeptide(L)'
;MVFMNDSGENNIGKIRALISQDRHEIFLTFAEYDHKYLAYLKNKPFQLEPSETGKSQNKASGHELSAHQTPDTGASSFLTMHQYGPWDTQQRSNMAGLGPILLAISLYAEGEIQAKKRSQRK
;
A
#
# COMPACT_ATOMS: atom_id res chain seq x y z
N MET A 1 -7.67 1.48 -11.26
CA MET A 1 -6.61 1.27 -10.25
C MET A 1 -5.36 0.81 -10.98
N VAL A 2 -4.24 1.55 -10.90
CA VAL A 2 -2.98 1.14 -11.54
C VAL A 2 -2.21 0.29 -10.55
N PHE A 3 -1.91 -0.96 -10.93
CA PHE A 3 -1.20 -1.91 -10.08
C PHE A 3 0.30 -1.82 -10.34
N MET A 4 1.01 -1.10 -9.49
CA MET A 4 2.48 -1.19 -9.42
C MET A 4 2.81 -2.47 -8.63
N ASN A 5 3.57 -3.38 -9.25
CA ASN A 5 3.69 -4.76 -8.80
C ASN A 5 4.93 -5.00 -7.91
N ASP A 6 4.68 -5.73 -6.82
CA ASP A 6 5.56 -6.17 -5.74
C ASP A 6 6.58 -7.23 -6.23
N SER A 7 7.75 -6.78 -6.68
CA SER A 7 8.95 -7.64 -6.80
C SER A 7 9.93 -7.19 -5.72
N GLY A 8 10.19 -8.09 -4.77
CA GLY A 8 10.76 -7.83 -3.44
C GLY A 8 12.18 -7.25 -3.34
N GLU A 9 12.73 -6.65 -4.41
CA GLU A 9 14.06 -6.01 -4.38
C GLU A 9 14.04 -4.49 -4.55
N ASN A 10 12.90 -3.88 -4.91
CA ASN A 10 12.79 -2.42 -5.04
C ASN A 10 11.78 -1.86 -4.03
N ASN A 11 12.21 -0.95 -3.16
CA ASN A 11 11.35 -0.23 -2.21
C ASN A 11 10.20 0.57 -2.88
N ILE A 12 10.23 0.72 -4.20
CA ILE A 12 9.18 1.39 -4.98
C ILE A 12 8.00 0.45 -5.31
N GLY A 13 8.13 -0.87 -5.08
CA GLY A 13 7.03 -1.85 -5.27
C GLY A 13 5.91 -1.81 -4.22
N LYS A 14 6.03 -0.93 -3.21
CA LYS A 14 5.07 -0.80 -2.10
C LYS A 14 4.09 0.36 -2.25
N ILE A 15 4.20 1.14 -3.32
CA ILE A 15 3.34 2.30 -3.57
C ILE A 15 2.32 1.93 -4.64
N ARG A 16 1.03 2.05 -4.31
CA ARG A 16 -0.07 1.96 -5.27
C ARG A 16 -0.68 3.33 -5.51
N ALA A 17 -0.80 3.72 -6.77
CA ALA A 17 -1.52 4.93 -7.16
C ALA A 17 -2.97 4.60 -7.57
N LEU A 18 -3.91 5.30 -6.95
CA LEU A 18 -5.32 5.33 -7.32
C LEU A 18 -5.62 6.72 -7.87
N ILE A 19 -6.25 6.75 -9.04
CA ILE A 19 -6.82 7.96 -9.63
C ILE A 19 -8.34 7.80 -9.53
N SER A 20 -9.01 8.78 -8.96
CA SER A 20 -10.47 8.82 -8.87
C SER A 20 -10.97 10.18 -9.35
N GLN A 21 -12.21 10.22 -9.83
CA GLN A 21 -12.84 11.43 -10.33
C GLN A 21 -14.29 11.49 -9.83
N ASP A 22 -14.69 12.66 -9.36
CA ASP A 22 -16.09 13.02 -9.12
C ASP A 22 -16.42 14.33 -9.85
N ARG A 23 -17.45 14.32 -10.72
CA ARG A 23 -17.77 15.41 -11.65
C ARG A 23 -16.53 16.04 -12.30
N HIS A 24 -16.20 17.27 -11.90
CA HIS A 24 -15.09 18.06 -12.43
C HIS A 24 -13.83 17.95 -11.59
N GLU A 25 -13.80 17.14 -10.55
CA GLU A 25 -12.70 17.03 -9.61
C GLU A 25 -11.98 15.70 -9.76
N ILE A 26 -10.65 15.75 -9.89
CA ILE A 26 -9.78 14.57 -9.85
C ILE A 26 -9.08 14.52 -8.50
N PHE A 27 -8.91 13.31 -7.97
CA PHE A 27 -8.14 13.01 -6.77
C PHE A 27 -7.09 11.93 -7.06
N LEU A 28 -5.90 12.11 -6.50
CA LEU A 28 -4.80 11.15 -6.55
C LEU A 28 -4.58 10.59 -5.14
N THR A 29 -4.66 9.27 -4.98
CA THR A 29 -4.39 8.61 -3.71
C THR A 29 -3.21 7.65 -3.86
N PHE A 30 -2.17 7.84 -3.06
CA PHE A 30 -1.02 6.96 -2.97
C PHE A 30 -1.11 6.12 -1.71
N ALA A 31 -1.08 4.80 -1.88
CA ALA A 31 -1.16 3.84 -0.79
C ALA A 31 0.22 3.20 -0.57
N GLU A 32 0.77 3.40 0.62
CA GLU A 32 1.95 2.73 1.13
C GLU A 32 1.53 1.57 2.01
N TYR A 33 2.06 0.38 1.78
CA TYR A 33 1.74 -0.80 2.58
C TYR A 33 2.96 -1.64 2.89
N ASP A 34 2.90 -2.34 4.02
CA ASP A 34 3.93 -3.26 4.44
C ASP A 34 3.63 -4.73 4.05
N HIS A 35 4.54 -5.63 4.41
CA HIS A 35 4.38 -7.06 4.18
C HIS A 35 3.26 -7.68 5.04
N LYS A 36 2.90 -7.05 6.17
CA LYS A 36 1.80 -7.50 7.05
C LYS A 36 0.47 -7.31 6.32
N TYR A 37 0.30 -6.20 5.61
CA TYR A 37 -0.85 -5.99 4.73
C TYR A 37 -0.95 -7.04 3.62
N LEU A 38 0.17 -7.38 2.99
CA LEU A 38 0.20 -8.43 1.95
C LEU A 38 -0.12 -9.81 2.52
N ALA A 39 0.36 -10.13 3.74
CA ALA A 39 0.03 -11.36 4.43
C ALA A 39 -1.47 -11.43 4.78
N TYR A 40 -2.03 -10.32 5.28
CA TYR A 40 -3.47 -10.16 5.52
C TYR A 40 -4.29 -10.41 4.25
N LEU A 41 -3.97 -9.74 3.14
CA LEU A 41 -4.69 -9.93 1.86
C LEU A 41 -4.60 -11.36 1.32
N LYS A 42 -3.48 -12.05 1.57
CA LYS A 42 -3.26 -13.43 1.13
C LYS A 42 -3.87 -14.45 2.09
N ASN A 43 -4.59 -14.00 3.12
CA ASN A 43 -5.13 -14.82 4.21
C ASN A 43 -4.07 -15.78 4.79
N LYS A 44 -2.83 -15.31 4.89
CA LYS A 44 -1.74 -16.08 5.49
C LYS A 44 -1.67 -15.75 6.97
N PRO A 45 -1.54 -16.74 7.87
CA PRO A 45 -1.33 -16.45 9.28
C PRO A 45 -0.03 -15.64 9.42
N PHE A 46 -0.14 -14.47 10.04
CA PHE A 46 1.02 -13.65 10.39
C PHE A 46 1.75 -14.38 11.52
N GLN A 47 2.79 -15.15 11.19
CA GLN A 47 3.67 -15.73 12.21
C GLN A 47 4.46 -14.58 12.83
N LEU A 48 4.02 -14.14 14.00
CA LEU A 48 4.85 -13.41 14.94
C LEU A 48 5.99 -14.33 15.33
N GLU A 49 7.13 -14.20 14.66
CA GLU A 49 8.38 -14.76 15.18
C GLU A 49 8.59 -14.17 16.58
N PRO A 50 8.65 -14.98 17.64
CA PRO A 50 8.86 -14.48 18.98
C PRO A 50 10.27 -13.91 19.03
N SER A 51 10.37 -12.58 19.04
CA SER A 51 11.58 -11.90 19.49
C SER A 51 11.89 -12.39 20.89
N GLU A 52 13.00 -13.10 21.04
CA GLU A 52 13.49 -13.63 22.31
C GLU A 52 13.55 -12.51 23.35
N THR A 53 12.68 -12.55 24.36
CA THR A 53 12.98 -12.02 25.70
C THR A 53 11.94 -12.52 26.70
N GLY A 54 12.36 -13.42 27.59
CA GLY A 54 11.76 -13.57 28.92
C GLY A 54 10.74 -14.71 29.10
N LYS A 55 11.19 -15.80 29.71
CA LYS A 55 10.38 -16.90 30.25
C LYS A 55 9.44 -16.41 31.36
N SER A 56 8.17 -16.84 31.38
CA SER A 56 7.49 -17.24 32.63
C SER A 56 6.15 -17.96 32.36
N GLN A 57 5.95 -19.10 33.02
CA GLN A 57 4.76 -19.95 32.98
C GLN A 57 3.57 -19.28 33.69
N ASN A 58 2.33 -19.52 33.23
CA ASN A 58 1.30 -20.23 34.00
C ASN A 58 -0.11 -20.24 33.36
N LYS A 59 -0.65 -21.47 33.24
CA LYS A 59 -1.99 -21.96 33.58
C LYS A 59 -3.23 -21.51 32.76
N ALA A 60 -3.96 -22.54 32.31
CA ALA A 60 -5.15 -22.53 31.46
C ALA A 60 -6.41 -21.93 32.09
N SER A 61 -7.27 -21.35 31.24
CA SER A 61 -8.72 -21.61 31.20
C SER A 61 -9.32 -21.05 29.91
N GLY A 62 -10.22 -21.80 29.27
CA GLY A 62 -10.85 -21.43 28.01
C GLY A 62 -11.93 -20.36 28.17
N HIS A 63 -12.11 -19.54 27.14
CA HIS A 63 -13.37 -18.89 26.78
C HIS A 63 -13.35 -18.49 25.30
N GLU A 64 -14.50 -18.67 24.66
CA GLU A 64 -14.80 -18.57 23.23
C GLU A 64 -14.64 -17.16 22.64
N LEU A 65 -14.40 -17.16 21.31
CA LEU A 65 -14.69 -16.16 20.29
C LEU A 65 -15.40 -14.87 20.77
N SER A 66 -14.63 -13.80 21.00
CA SER A 66 -15.15 -12.43 20.94
C SER A 66 -14.02 -11.42 20.75
N ALA A 67 -14.25 -10.49 19.80
CA ALA A 67 -13.48 -9.33 19.38
C ALA A 67 -12.12 -9.08 20.07
N HIS A 68 -11.04 -9.15 19.29
CA HIS A 68 -9.69 -8.81 19.70
C HIS A 68 -9.63 -7.41 20.33
N GLN A 69 -9.47 -7.41 21.66
CA GLN A 69 -8.88 -6.32 22.42
C GLN A 69 -7.46 -6.08 21.91
N THR A 70 -7.05 -4.82 21.77
CA THR A 70 -5.63 -4.45 21.77
C THR A 70 -5.33 -3.69 23.05
N PRO A 71 -4.62 -4.29 24.02
CA PRO A 71 -3.87 -3.53 25.02
C PRO A 71 -2.64 -2.92 24.35
N ASP A 72 -2.52 -1.61 24.51
CA ASP A 72 -1.37 -0.73 24.26
C ASP A 72 -0.06 -1.39 23.76
N THR A 73 0.17 -1.36 22.45
CA THR A 73 1.49 -1.49 21.81
C THR A 73 1.37 -0.78 20.47
N GLY A 74 2.18 0.26 20.24
CA GLY A 74 2.12 1.16 19.07
C GLY A 74 1.78 0.44 17.76
N ALA A 75 0.49 0.41 17.43
CA ALA A 75 -0.05 -0.31 16.29
C ALA A 75 0.50 0.35 15.03
N SER A 76 1.57 -0.23 14.49
CA SER A 76 2.21 0.25 13.26
C SER A 76 1.17 0.14 12.16
N SER A 77 0.75 1.25 11.57
CA SER A 77 -0.20 1.27 10.45
C SER A 77 0.36 0.41 9.32
N PHE A 78 -0.31 -0.69 8.99
CA PHE A 78 0.12 -1.61 7.92
C PHE A 78 -0.24 -1.08 6.51
N LEU A 79 -1.11 -0.06 6.44
CA LEU A 79 -1.52 0.65 5.24
C LEU A 79 -1.68 2.14 5.57
N THR A 80 -1.03 3.01 4.80
CA THR A 80 -1.15 4.46 4.87
C THR A 80 -1.58 5.00 3.52
N MET A 81 -2.63 5.82 3.48
CA MET A 81 -3.15 6.42 2.25
C MET A 81 -2.97 7.94 2.27
N HIS A 82 -2.29 8.47 1.26
CA HIS A 82 -2.08 9.89 1.05
C HIS A 82 -2.92 10.36 -0.14
N GLN A 83 -3.94 11.19 0.12
CA GLN A 83 -4.79 11.75 -0.92
C GLN A 83 -4.41 13.20 -1.24
N TYR A 84 -4.42 13.53 -2.52
CA TYR A 84 -4.14 14.85 -3.07
C TYR A 84 -5.26 15.27 -4.03
N GLY A 85 -5.46 16.58 -4.16
CA GLY A 85 -6.57 17.19 -4.89
C GLY A 85 -7.43 18.07 -3.97
N PRO A 86 -8.59 18.56 -4.44
CA PRO A 86 -9.17 18.32 -5.76
C PRO A 86 -8.49 19.13 -6.88
N TRP A 87 -8.30 18.51 -8.04
CA TRP A 87 -7.99 19.23 -9.27
C TRP A 87 -9.25 19.42 -10.10
N ASP A 88 -9.69 20.66 -10.23
CA ASP A 88 -10.81 21.03 -11.11
C ASP A 88 -10.40 20.99 -12.60
N THR A 89 -11.01 20.06 -13.34
CA THR A 89 -10.83 19.81 -14.78
C THR A 89 -11.28 20.96 -15.68
N GLN A 90 -12.15 21.84 -15.21
CA GLN A 90 -12.57 23.03 -15.94
C GLN A 90 -11.53 24.16 -15.83
N GLN A 91 -10.62 24.07 -14.86
CA GLN A 91 -9.57 25.06 -14.67
C GLN A 91 -8.28 24.64 -15.39
N ARG A 92 -7.92 25.41 -16.41
CA ARG A 92 -6.70 25.18 -17.22
C ARG A 92 -5.43 25.10 -16.36
N SER A 93 -5.29 25.94 -15.34
CA SER A 93 -4.14 25.94 -14.43
C SER A 93 -4.00 24.61 -13.68
N ASN A 94 -5.10 24.05 -13.20
CA ASN A 94 -5.11 22.75 -12.53
C ASN A 94 -4.69 21.64 -13.49
N MET A 95 -5.21 21.64 -14.72
CA MET A 95 -4.84 20.65 -15.73
C MET A 95 -3.39 20.82 -16.20
N ALA A 96 -2.86 22.04 -16.22
CA ALA A 96 -1.46 22.31 -16.54
C ALA A 96 -0.51 21.74 -15.47
N GLY A 97 -0.94 21.71 -14.19
CA GLY A 97 -0.19 21.05 -13.12
C GLY A 97 -0.39 19.53 -13.07
N LEU A 98 -1.63 19.06 -13.21
CA LEU A 98 -2.00 17.66 -13.07
C LEU A 98 -1.52 16.79 -14.25
N GLY A 99 -1.60 17.31 -15.48
CA GLY A 99 -1.23 16.57 -16.69
C GLY A 99 0.19 15.99 -16.65
N PRO A 100 1.21 16.80 -16.36
CA PRO A 100 2.59 16.32 -16.20
C PRO A 100 2.76 15.27 -15.10
N ILE A 101 2.05 15.38 -13.98
CA ILE A 101 2.09 14.39 -12.87
C ILE A 101 1.57 13.04 -13.36
N LEU A 102 0.39 13.03 -14.02
CA LEU A 102 -0.20 11.82 -14.57
C LEU A 102 0.69 11.18 -15.64
N LEU A 103 1.31 11.99 -16.49
CA LEU A 103 2.25 11.53 -17.50
C LEU A 103 3.49 10.88 -16.85
N ALA A 104 4.07 11.52 -15.84
CA ALA A 104 5.24 10.98 -15.13
C ALA A 104 4.92 9.62 -14.47
N ILE A 105 3.76 9.49 -13.81
CA ILE A 105 3.29 8.22 -13.23
C ILE A 105 3.14 7.14 -14.31
N SER A 106 2.55 7.51 -15.46
CA SER A 106 2.33 6.57 -16.57
C SER A 106 3.63 6.10 -17.19
N LEU A 107 4.56 7.01 -17.46
CA LEU A 107 5.89 6.69 -18.01
C LEU A 107 6.72 5.86 -17.03
N TYR A 108 6.64 6.18 -15.74
CA TYR A 108 7.30 5.41 -14.69
C TYR A 108 6.77 3.97 -14.66
N ALA A 109 5.45 3.78 -14.69
CA ALA A 109 4.83 2.46 -14.69
C ALA A 109 5.21 1.64 -15.93
N GLU A 110 5.22 2.25 -17.12
CA GLU A 110 5.64 1.57 -18.36
C GLU A 110 7.11 1.16 -18.30
N GLY A 111 7.99 2.04 -17.78
CA GLY A 111 9.42 1.76 -17.60
C GLY A 111 9.65 0.50 -16.76
N GLU A 112 8.96 0.38 -15.63
CA GLU A 112 9.03 -0.80 -14.75
C GLU A 112 8.55 -2.08 -15.43
N ILE A 113 7.47 -2.01 -16.23
CA ILE A 113 6.94 -3.15 -16.99
C ILE A 113 7.96 -3.62 -18.03
N GLN A 114 8.58 -2.68 -18.75
CA GLN A 114 9.57 -2.99 -19.77
C GLN A 114 10.86 -3.57 -19.17
N ALA A 115 11.32 -3.04 -18.03
CA ALA A 115 12.46 -3.58 -17.30
C ALA A 115 12.22 -5.05 -16.90
N LYS A 116 11.03 -5.39 -16.37
CA LYS A 116 10.65 -6.77 -16.04
C LYS A 116 10.64 -7.69 -17.26
N LYS A 117 10.04 -7.25 -18.38
CA LYS A 117 10.03 -8.04 -19.64
C LYS A 117 11.43 -8.34 -20.14
N ARG A 118 12.38 -7.43 -19.98
CA ARG A 118 13.79 -7.63 -20.36
C ARG A 118 14.50 -8.61 -19.44
N SER A 119 14.24 -8.55 -18.13
CA SER A 119 14.85 -9.45 -17.15
C SER A 119 14.38 -10.90 -17.28
N GLN A 120 13.14 -11.14 -17.72
CA GLN A 120 12.58 -12.50 -17.90
C GLN A 120 13.03 -13.18 -19.21
N ARG A 121 13.68 -12.45 -20.11
CA ARG A 121 14.16 -12.95 -21.41
C ARG A 121 15.65 -13.34 -21.41
N LYS A 122 16.36 -13.10 -20.32
CA LYS A 122 17.75 -13.54 -20.10
C LYS A 122 17.74 -14.81 -19.26
#